data_AF-A0A379WQV7-F1
#
_entry.id   AF-A0A379WQV7-F1
#
_cell.length_a   1.000
_cell.length_b   1.000
_cell.length_c   1.000
_cell.angle_alpha   90.00
_cell.angle_beta   90.00
_cell.angle_gamma   90.00
#
_symmetry.space_group_name_H-M   'P 1'
#
loop_
_entity.id
_entity.type
_entity.pdbx_description
1 polymer ?
#
loop_
_entity_poly.entity_id
_entity_poly.type
_entity_poly.pdbx_seq_one_letter_code
_entity_poly.pdbx_strand_id
1 'polypeptide(L)'
;MDLPLEAKAVLDSMVNIDAQLNELTFKEAEISKLFTKAHPAYRTLLEKRKALEDEKAKLNGRVTAMPKTQQEIVRLTRDVESGQQVYMQLLINSRS
;
A
#
# COMPACT_ATOMS: atom_id res chain seq x y z
N MET A 1 -11.55 -5.35 26.48
CA MET A 1 -10.17 -4.93 26.11
C MET A 1 -9.83 -5.65 24.81
N ASP A 2 -10.27 -5.11 23.67
CA ASP A 2 -10.10 -5.69 22.32
C ASP A 2 -8.95 -5.05 21.52
N LEU A 3 -8.02 -4.43 22.25
CA LEU A 3 -6.85 -3.71 21.74
C LEU A 3 -6.00 -4.48 20.69
N PRO A 4 -5.83 -5.82 20.73
CA PRO A 4 -5.12 -6.57 19.69
C PRO A 4 -5.87 -6.63 18.35
N LEU A 5 -7.21 -6.59 18.37
CA LEU A 5 -8.03 -6.70 17.16
C LEU A 5 -7.99 -5.41 16.33
N GLU A 6 -7.92 -4.25 16.98
CA GLU A 6 -7.81 -2.97 16.28
C GLU A 6 -6.48 -2.83 15.54
N ALA A 7 -5.36 -3.15 16.21
CA ALA A 7 -4.04 -3.11 15.58
C ALA A 7 -3.96 -4.04 14.36
N LYS A 8 -4.52 -5.26 14.48
CA LYS A 8 -4.61 -6.21 13.37
C LYS A 8 -5.46 -5.69 12.21
N ALA A 9 -6.65 -5.15 12.48
CA ALA A 9 -7.53 -4.63 11.42
C ALA A 9 -6.89 -3.45 10.66
N VAL A 10 -6.16 -2.58 11.38
CA VAL A 10 -5.41 -1.48 10.76
C VAL A 10 -4.28 -2.03 9.88
N LEU A 11 -3.54 -3.03 10.36
CA LEU A 11 -2.49 -3.69 9.59
C LEU A 11 -3.05 -4.36 8.33
N ASP A 12 -4.09 -5.20 8.44
CA ASP A 12 -4.71 -5.88 7.31
C ASP A 12 -5.17 -4.87 6.23
N SER A 13 -5.71 -3.72 6.67
CA SER A 13 -6.11 -2.63 5.77
C SER A 13 -4.90 -1.97 5.10
N MET A 14 -3.80 -1.72 5.82
CA MET A 14 -2.57 -1.17 5.26
C MET A 14 -1.97 -2.08 4.19
N VAL A 15 -1.91 -3.39 4.45
CA VAL A 15 -1.42 -4.40 3.49
C VAL A 15 -2.22 -4.39 2.22
N ASN A 16 -3.55 -4.38 2.34
CA ASN A 16 -4.45 -4.34 1.20
C ASN A 16 -4.26 -3.07 0.37
N ILE A 17 -4.11 -1.90 1.02
CA ILE A 17 -3.84 -0.65 0.32
C ILE A 17 -2.50 -0.69 -0.40
N ASP A 18 -1.44 -1.19 0.24
CA ASP A 18 -0.11 -1.31 -0.37
C ASP A 18 -0.14 -2.25 -1.59
N ALA A 19 -0.87 -3.37 -1.52
CA ALA A 19 -1.08 -4.25 -2.66
C ALA A 19 -1.79 -3.54 -3.83
N GLN A 20 -2.86 -2.79 -3.55
CA GLN A 20 -3.59 -2.04 -4.57
C GLN A 20 -2.74 -0.91 -5.19
N LEU A 21 -1.93 -0.21 -4.38
CA LEU A 21 -1.01 0.82 -4.87
C LEU A 21 0.06 0.24 -5.78
N ASN A 22 0.59 -0.94 -5.45
CA ASN A 22 1.52 -1.67 -6.32
C ASN A 22 0.86 -2.05 -7.65
N GLU A 23 -0.37 -2.59 -7.63
CA GLU A 23 -1.12 -2.90 -8.85
C GLU A 23 -1.35 -1.65 -9.72
N LEU A 24 -1.71 -0.51 -9.11
CA LEU A 24 -1.87 0.76 -9.82
C LEU A 24 -0.54 1.29 -10.38
N THR A 25 0.59 0.95 -9.78
CA THR A 25 1.92 1.32 -10.30
C THR A 25 2.22 0.57 -11.59
N PHE A 26 1.95 -0.73 -11.64
CA PHE A 26 2.09 -1.51 -12.88
C PHE A 26 1.14 -1.01 -13.97
N LYS A 27 -0.13 -0.79 -13.63
CA LYS A 27 -1.12 -0.23 -14.59
C LYS A 27 -0.71 1.15 -15.10
N GLU A 28 -0.10 1.99 -14.27
CA GLU A 28 0.42 3.28 -14.71
C GLU A 28 1.59 3.11 -15.69
N ALA A 29 2.50 2.17 -15.43
CA ALA A 29 3.60 1.88 -16.34
C ALA A 29 3.10 1.42 -17.72
N GLU A 30 2.05 0.59 -17.76
CA GLU A 30 1.42 0.14 -19.02
C GLU A 30 0.68 1.27 -19.73
N ILE A 31 -0.18 1.99 -19.01
CA ILE A 31 -1.02 3.04 -19.60
C ILE A 31 -0.18 4.22 -20.08
N SER A 32 0.96 4.50 -19.43
CA SER A 32 1.87 5.59 -19.82
C SER A 32 2.55 5.36 -21.17
N LYS A 33 2.63 4.11 -21.64
CA LYS A 33 3.12 3.78 -22.99
C LYS A 33 2.11 4.12 -24.08
N LEU A 34 0.82 4.19 -23.73
CA LEU A 34 -0.28 4.35 -24.69
C LEU A 34 -0.91 5.74 -24.62
N PHE A 35 -0.94 6.36 -23.44
CA PHE A 35 -1.70 7.57 -23.18
C PHE A 35 -0.91 8.58 -22.34
N THR A 36 -1.20 9.86 -22.57
CA THR A 36 -0.70 10.96 -21.74
C THR A 36 -1.57 11.15 -20.50
N LYS A 37 -1.06 11.90 -19.51
CA LYS A 37 -1.76 12.18 -18.24
C LYS A 37 -3.11 12.89 -18.41
N ALA A 38 -3.36 13.53 -19.56
CA ALA A 38 -4.64 14.18 -19.87
C ALA A 38 -5.75 13.19 -20.24
N HIS A 39 -5.40 11.96 -20.63
CA HIS A 39 -6.38 10.96 -21.06
C HIS A 39 -7.30 10.55 -19.90
N PRO A 40 -8.62 10.41 -20.11
CA PRO A 40 -9.58 10.09 -19.05
C PRO A 40 -9.19 8.85 -18.23
N ALA A 41 -8.78 7.77 -18.89
CA ALA A 41 -8.36 6.54 -18.20
C ALA A 41 -7.11 6.74 -17.30
N TYR A 42 -6.17 7.61 -17.72
CA TYR A 42 -5.00 7.94 -16.90
C TYR A 42 -5.43 8.76 -15.67
N ARG A 43 -6.32 9.74 -15.87
CA ARG A 43 -6.85 10.55 -14.77
C ARG A 43 -7.58 9.71 -13.73
N THR A 44 -8.43 8.78 -14.15
CA THR A 44 -9.12 7.85 -13.25
C THR A 44 -8.14 6.99 -12.45
N LEU A 45 -7.05 6.53 -13.07
CA LEU A 45 -5.99 5.79 -12.36
C LEU A 45 -5.33 6.66 -11.28
N LEU A 46 -4.99 7.90 -11.61
CA LEU A 46 -4.38 8.83 -10.66
C LEU A 46 -5.32 9.20 -9.51
N GLU A 47 -6.60 9.42 -9.79
CA GLU A 47 -7.62 9.69 -8.77
C GLU A 47 -7.77 8.51 -7.81
N LYS A 48 -7.81 7.28 -8.34
CA LYS A 48 -7.85 6.07 -7.51
C LYS A 48 -6.59 5.93 -6.66
N ARG A 49 -5.41 6.19 -7.22
CA ARG A 49 -4.14 6.18 -6.47
C ARG A 49 -4.19 7.18 -5.33
N LYS A 50 -4.57 8.42 -5.61
CA LYS A 50 -4.65 9.48 -4.60
C LYS A 50 -5.60 9.11 -3.46
N ALA A 51 -6.76 8.53 -3.77
CA ALA A 51 -7.71 8.08 -2.75
C ALA A 51 -7.08 7.02 -1.81
N LEU A 52 -6.32 6.07 -2.35
CA LEU A 52 -5.62 5.05 -1.57
C LEU A 52 -4.46 5.65 -0.75
N GLU A 53 -3.72 6.62 -1.29
CA GLU A 53 -2.67 7.34 -0.57
C GLU A 53 -3.25 8.12 0.63
N ASP A 54 -4.38 8.80 0.42
CA ASP A 54 -5.10 9.52 1.48
C ASP A 54 -5.61 8.56 2.56
N GLU A 55 -6.13 7.39 2.18
CA GLU A 55 -6.55 6.36 3.13
C GLU A 55 -5.36 5.78 3.93
N LYS A 56 -4.25 5.49 3.24
CA LYS A 56 -3.00 5.07 3.88
C LYS A 56 -2.50 6.09 4.89
N ALA A 57 -2.56 7.38 4.56
CA ALA A 57 -2.18 8.46 5.47
C ALA A 57 -3.07 8.48 6.72
N LYS A 58 -4.38 8.28 6.58
CA LYS A 58 -5.32 8.16 7.71
C LYS A 58 -4.98 6.97 8.61
N LEU A 59 -4.71 5.79 8.02
CA LEU A 59 -4.32 4.60 8.79
C LEU A 59 -2.99 4.82 9.52
N ASN A 60 -2.00 5.46 8.89
CA ASN A 60 -0.75 5.82 9.56
C ASN A 60 -1.02 6.73 10.77
N GLY A 61 -1.93 7.70 10.65
CA GLY A 61 -2.39 8.52 11.78
C GLY A 61 -2.95 7.68 12.93
N ARG A 62 -3.78 6.67 12.63
CA ARG A 62 -4.29 5.73 13.64
C ARG A 62 -3.17 4.96 14.32
N VAL A 63 -2.18 4.46 13.57
CA VAL A 63 -1.01 3.76 14.14
C VAL A 63 -0.23 4.69 15.07
N THR A 64 0.01 5.95 14.70
CA THR A 64 0.74 6.89 15.57
C THR A 64 0.01 7.20 16.87
N ALA A 65 -1.32 7.05 16.90
CA ALA A 65 -2.15 7.22 18.09
C ALA A 65 -2.20 5.96 18.98
N MET A 66 -1.72 4.80 18.51
CA MET A 66 -1.70 3.56 19.29
C MET A 66 -0.66 3.59 20.42
N PRO A 67 -0.82 2.82 21.51
CA PRO A 67 0.22 2.60 22.50
C PRO A 67 1.52 2.04 21.90
N LYS A 68 2.69 2.36 22.49
CA LYS A 68 4.01 2.00 21.95
C LYS A 68 4.16 0.51 21.58
N THR A 69 3.66 -0.39 22.41
CA THR A 69 3.72 -1.84 22.15
C THR A 69 2.99 -2.22 20.86
N GLN A 70 1.86 -1.60 20.56
CA GLN A 70 1.10 -1.85 19.33
C GLN A 70 1.77 -1.22 18.11
N GLN A 71 2.33 -0.02 18.26
CA GLN A 71 3.14 0.59 17.20
C GLN A 71 4.31 -0.31 16.80
N GLU A 72 4.97 -0.93 17.79
CA GLU A 72 6.08 -1.84 17.55
C GLU A 72 5.63 -3.13 16.86
N ILE A 73 4.47 -3.70 17.22
CA ILE A 73 3.89 -4.84 16.50
C ILE A 73 3.62 -4.49 15.03
N VAL A 74 2.96 -3.36 14.76
CA VAL A 74 2.67 -2.91 13.39
C VAL A 74 3.95 -2.71 12.59
N ARG A 75 4.98 -2.09 13.19
CA ARG A 75 6.30 -1.91 12.56
C ARG A 75 6.94 -3.25 12.17
N LEU A 76 7.00 -4.20 13.12
CA LEU A 76 7.62 -5.49 12.89
C LEU A 76 6.90 -6.29 11.80
N THR A 77 5.56 -6.25 11.76
CA THR A 77 4.81 -6.96 10.71
C THR A 77 5.04 -6.33 9.34
N ARG A 78 5.05 -4.99 9.27
CA ARG A 78 5.34 -4.26 8.03
C ARG A 78 6.73 -4.57 7.48
N ASP A 79 7.74 -4.71 8.35
CA ASP A 79 9.10 -5.04 7.94
C ASP A 79 9.18 -6.44 7.28
N VAL A 80 8.40 -7.42 7.79
CA VAL A 80 8.30 -8.77 7.20
C VAL A 80 7.63 -8.74 5.83
N GLU A 81 6.50 -8.03 5.71
CA GLU A 81 5.73 -7.94 4.46
C GLU A 81 6.46 -7.17 3.37
N SER A 82 7.16 -6.08 3.73
CA SER A 82 8.00 -5.33 2.81
C SER A 82 9.13 -6.20 2.26
N GLY A 83 9.74 -7.05 3.10
CA GLY A 83 10.72 -8.06 2.67
C GLY A 83 10.15 -9.04 1.64
N GLN A 84 8.90 -9.50 1.82
CA GLN A 84 8.22 -10.38 0.87
C GLN A 84 7.88 -9.67 -0.45
N GLN A 85 7.47 -8.41 -0.41
CA GLN A 85 7.18 -7.64 -1.63
C GLN A 85 8.44 -7.36 -2.45
N VAL A 86 9.56 -6.98 -1.81
CA VAL A 86 10.85 -6.82 -2.50
C VAL A 86 11.28 -8.13 -3.17
N TYR A 87 11.09 -9.26 -2.49
CA TYR A 87 11.40 -10.58 -3.05
C TYR A 87 10.58 -10.88 -4.32
N MET A 88 9.27 -10.61 -4.32
CA MET A 88 8.45 -10.78 -5.52
C MET A 88 8.86 -9.84 -6.65
N GLN A 89 9.19 -8.58 -6.35
CA GLN A 89 9.65 -7.62 -7.34
C GLN A 89 10.97 -8.06 -7.99
N LEU A 90 11.92 -8.60 -7.20
CA LEU A 90 13.17 -9.17 -7.69
C LEU A 90 12.93 -10.41 -8.56
N LEU A 91 11.99 -11.29 -8.18
CA LEU A 91 11.62 -12.44 -9.01
C LEU A 91 11.05 -12.04 -10.36
N ILE A 92 10.16 -11.04 -10.40
CA ILE A 92 9.58 -10.51 -11.65
C ILE A 92 10.69 -9.91 -12.53
N ASN A 93 11.60 -9.14 -11.93
CA ASN A 93 12.73 -8.53 -12.64
C ASN A 93 13.80 -9.55 -13.09
N SER A 94 13.97 -10.67 -12.38
CA SER A 94 14.89 -11.75 -12.78
C SER A 94 14.36 -12.61 -13.94
N ARG A 95 13.06 -12.49 -14.25
CA ARG A 95 12.39 -13.19 -15.35
C ARG A 95 12.08 -12.28 -16.54
N SER A 96 12.43 -11.00 -16.46
CA SER A 96 12.33 -10.02 -17.55
C SER A 96 13.69 -9.83 -18.20
#